data_AF-A0A210P5Q9-F1
#
_entry.id   AF-A0A210P5Q9-F1
#
_cell.length_a   1.000
_cell.length_b   1.000
_cell.length_c   1.000
_cell.angle_alpha   90.00
_cell.angle_beta   90.00
_cell.angle_gamma   90.00
#
_symmetry.space_group_name_H-M   'P 1'
#
loop_
_entity.id
_entity.type
_entity.pdbx_description
1 polymer ?
#
loop_
_entity_poly.entity_id
_entity_poly.type
_entity_poly.pdbx_seq_one_letter_code
_entity_poly.pdbx_strand_id
1 'polypeptide(L)'
;MTRGYNEIMDWKQLVNKANAQLLQYRDLTNKANELETIQGTHIDIAYISNDNNTNGTENKLIKYLEIKEQINKIDRAIEPLNNKQKQILTLIYFKKYRYSEYVIRDVMKLKDGEYVYLWDDALLDFANNYYDKDTIDSCYFERIKFDD
;
A
#
# COMPACT_ATOMS: atom_id res chain seq x y z
N MET A 1 27.57 -10.17 4.87
CA MET A 1 26.84 -10.83 5.97
C MET A 1 25.74 -11.67 5.34
N THR A 2 25.88 -12.99 5.36
CA THR A 2 24.88 -13.93 4.85
C THR A 2 23.80 -14.10 5.91
N ARG A 3 22.58 -13.62 5.65
CA ARG A 3 21.41 -13.81 6.52
C ARG A 3 21.06 -15.30 6.60
N GLY A 4 20.64 -15.78 7.77
CA GLY A 4 20.28 -17.19 7.98
C GLY A 4 19.01 -17.58 7.20
N TYR A 5 18.85 -18.86 6.85
CA TYR A 5 17.69 -19.35 6.07
C TYR A 5 16.33 -18.99 6.71
N ASN A 6 16.26 -18.98 8.04
CA ASN A 6 15.04 -18.66 8.79
C ASN A 6 14.71 -17.16 8.72
N GLU A 7 15.72 -16.30 8.93
CA GLU A 7 15.59 -14.85 8.71
C GLU A 7 15.13 -14.57 7.27
N ILE A 8 15.52 -15.43 6.32
CA ILE A 8 15.19 -15.29 4.90
C ILE A 8 13.69 -15.53 4.60
N MET A 9 13.03 -16.37 5.39
CA MET A 9 11.64 -16.77 5.13
C MET A 9 10.64 -15.80 5.76
N ASP A 10 10.97 -15.26 6.94
CA ASP A 10 10.11 -14.33 7.66
C ASP A 10 10.05 -12.95 6.95
N TRP A 11 11.17 -12.50 6.39
CA TRP A 11 11.15 -11.26 5.59
C TRP A 11 10.27 -11.41 4.35
N LYS A 12 10.19 -12.60 3.75
CA LYS A 12 9.36 -12.82 2.55
C LYS A 12 7.88 -12.68 2.86
N GLN A 13 7.41 -13.15 4.02
CA GLN A 13 6.00 -12.98 4.40
C GLN A 13 5.67 -11.51 4.62
N LEU A 14 6.54 -10.78 5.31
CA LEU A 14 6.38 -9.35 5.57
C LEU A 14 6.41 -8.54 4.26
N VAL A 15 7.36 -8.83 3.37
CA VAL A 15 7.47 -8.26 2.02
C VAL A 15 6.23 -8.57 1.17
N ASN A 16 5.69 -9.79 1.25
CA ASN A 16 4.46 -10.16 0.54
C ASN A 16 3.24 -9.40 1.06
N LYS A 17 3.10 -9.26 2.39
CA LYS A 17 2.02 -8.47 3.02
C LYS A 17 2.12 -6.99 2.60
N ALA A 18 3.31 -6.41 2.64
CA ALA A 18 3.59 -5.05 2.16
C ALA A 18 3.25 -4.87 0.68
N ASN A 19 3.71 -5.79 -0.18
CA ASN A 19 3.39 -5.78 -1.61
C ASN A 19 1.88 -5.83 -1.85
N ALA A 20 1.14 -6.66 -1.10
CA ALA A 20 -0.31 -6.74 -1.23
C ALA A 20 -1.01 -5.41 -0.88
N GLN A 21 -0.59 -4.73 0.19
CA GLN A 21 -1.14 -3.41 0.55
C GLN A 21 -0.84 -2.36 -0.53
N LEU A 22 0.38 -2.33 -1.05
CA LEU A 22 0.77 -1.38 -2.10
C LEU A 22 0.07 -1.65 -3.44
N LEU A 23 -0.23 -2.91 -3.76
CA LEU A 23 -1.06 -3.25 -4.93
C LEU A 23 -2.49 -2.71 -4.81
N GLN A 24 -3.04 -2.65 -3.59
CA GLN A 24 -4.38 -2.12 -3.35
C GLN A 24 -4.45 -0.60 -3.49
N TYR A 25 -3.33 0.12 -3.32
CA TYR A 25 -3.28 1.58 -3.33
C TYR A 25 -3.97 2.21 -4.55
N ARG A 26 -3.70 1.67 -5.74
CA ARG A 26 -4.29 2.18 -6.99
C ARG A 26 -5.80 1.98 -7.01
N ASP A 27 -6.27 0.80 -6.60
CA ASP A 27 -7.70 0.47 -6.61
C ASP A 27 -8.45 1.30 -5.56
N LEU A 28 -7.84 1.54 -4.40
CA LEU A 28 -8.36 2.46 -3.38
C LEU A 28 -8.44 3.88 -3.92
N THR A 29 -7.40 4.36 -4.62
CA THR A 29 -7.38 5.71 -5.21
C THR A 29 -8.46 5.87 -6.27
N ASN A 30 -8.64 4.89 -7.16
CA ASN A 30 -9.70 4.92 -8.17
C ASN A 30 -11.09 4.92 -7.51
N LYS A 31 -11.34 4.06 -6.52
CA LYS A 31 -12.60 4.01 -5.78
C LYS A 31 -12.88 5.31 -5.03
N ALA A 32 -11.86 5.94 -4.44
CA ALA A 32 -12.01 7.23 -3.79
C ALA A 32 -12.45 8.31 -4.79
N ASN A 33 -11.81 8.36 -5.97
CA ASN A 33 -12.17 9.31 -7.03
C ASN A 33 -13.59 9.04 -7.57
N GLU A 34 -13.98 7.78 -7.75
CA GLU A 34 -15.35 7.40 -8.15
C GLU A 34 -16.38 7.89 -7.12
N LEU A 35 -16.15 7.65 -5.83
CA LEU A 35 -17.03 8.10 -4.76
C LEU A 35 -17.07 9.63 -4.64
N GLU A 36 -15.94 10.30 -4.85
CA GLU A 36 -15.83 11.76 -4.88
C GLU A 36 -16.61 12.36 -6.06
N THR A 37 -16.54 11.78 -7.26
CA THR A 37 -17.32 12.24 -8.43
C THR A 37 -18.83 12.01 -8.27
N ILE A 38 -19.24 10.93 -7.61
CA ILE A 38 -20.65 10.71 -7.23
C ILE A 38 -21.11 11.80 -6.25
N GLN A 39 -20.24 12.24 -5.33
CA GLN A 39 -20.53 13.33 -4.40
C GLN A 39 -20.46 14.72 -5.07
N GLY A 40 -19.59 14.92 -6.06
CA GLY A 40 -19.49 16.16 -6.85
C GLY A 40 -20.72 16.49 -7.69
N THR A 41 -21.70 15.57 -7.77
CA THR A 41 -23.01 15.83 -8.40
C THR A 41 -24.07 16.33 -7.40
N HIS A 42 -23.84 16.29 -6.07
CA HIS A 42 -24.68 16.94 -5.04
C HIS A 42 -23.95 16.95 -3.66
N ILE A 43 -22.96 17.82 -3.51
CA ILE A 43 -22.75 18.52 -2.23
C ILE A 43 -23.02 20.00 -2.51
N ASP A 44 -24.19 20.27 -3.07
CA ASP A 44 -24.80 21.56 -2.82
C ASP A 44 -25.30 21.51 -1.38
N ILE A 45 -24.94 22.51 -0.59
CA ILE A 45 -25.53 22.81 0.71
C ILE A 45 -26.94 23.37 0.46
N ALA A 46 -27.76 22.65 -0.31
CA ALA A 46 -29.09 23.05 -0.73
C ALA A 46 -30.08 21.95 -0.34
N TYR A 47 -30.84 22.26 0.71
CA TYR A 47 -32.09 21.63 1.11
C TYR A 47 -32.05 20.11 1.30
N ILE A 48 -31.87 19.72 2.56
CA ILE A 48 -32.42 18.48 3.11
C ILE A 48 -33.95 18.58 2.99
N SER A 49 -34.51 18.22 1.84
CA SER A 49 -35.91 17.84 1.74
C SER A 49 -36.02 16.37 2.11
N ASN A 50 -36.73 16.13 3.21
CA ASN A 50 -37.14 14.82 3.72
C ASN A 50 -37.54 13.87 2.59
N ASP A 51 -36.73 12.85 2.31
CA ASP A 51 -37.17 11.59 1.70
C ASP A 51 -36.13 10.48 1.96
N ASN A 52 -36.40 9.66 2.97
CA ASN A 52 -36.08 8.23 3.17
C ASN A 52 -34.79 7.57 2.60
N ASN A 53 -33.73 8.30 2.25
CA ASN A 53 -32.50 7.72 1.66
C ASN A 53 -31.20 8.13 2.38
N THR A 54 -31.31 8.61 3.62
CA THR A 54 -30.17 8.98 4.48
C THR A 54 -29.14 7.85 4.64
N ASN A 55 -29.62 6.60 4.77
CA ASN A 55 -28.76 5.43 4.93
C ASN A 55 -27.83 5.16 3.72
N GLY A 56 -28.24 5.52 2.50
CA GLY A 56 -27.46 5.25 1.29
C GLY A 56 -26.30 6.23 1.09
N THR A 57 -26.52 7.49 1.46
CA THR A 57 -25.51 8.56 1.32
C THR A 57 -24.52 8.54 2.49
N GLU A 58 -24.98 8.33 3.71
CA GLU A 58 -24.11 8.20 4.90
C GLU A 58 -23.14 7.02 4.75
N ASN A 59 -23.62 5.87 4.29
CA ASN A 59 -22.76 4.70 4.05
C ASN A 59 -21.71 4.94 2.97
N LYS A 60 -22.00 5.75 1.94
CA LYS A 60 -21.02 6.12 0.90
C LYS A 60 -19.96 7.06 1.46
N LEU A 61 -20.34 8.02 2.31
CA LEU A 61 -19.40 8.95 2.93
C LEU A 61 -18.47 8.23 3.92
N ILE A 62 -19.01 7.35 4.76
CA ILE A 62 -18.21 6.52 5.67
C ILE A 62 -17.18 5.71 4.88
N LYS A 63 -17.62 5.01 3.82
CA LYS A 63 -16.73 4.24 2.95
C LYS A 63 -15.67 5.08 2.26
N TYR A 64 -16.02 6.29 1.83
CA TYR A 64 -15.05 7.23 1.25
C TYR A 64 -13.97 7.64 2.26
N LEU A 65 -14.38 7.97 3.50
CA LEU A 65 -13.46 8.35 4.58
C LEU A 65 -12.55 7.18 4.97
N GLU A 66 -13.08 5.96 5.09
CA GLU A 66 -12.29 4.75 5.36
C GLU A 66 -11.22 4.51 4.28
N ILE A 67 -11.58 4.68 3.00
CA ILE A 67 -10.64 4.53 1.88
C ILE A 67 -9.56 5.62 1.96
N LYS A 68 -9.93 6.89 2.22
CA LYS A 68 -8.96 7.98 2.37
C LYS A 68 -8.04 7.78 3.57
N GLU A 69 -8.53 7.22 4.66
CA GLU A 69 -7.71 6.86 5.82
C GLU A 69 -6.68 5.79 5.47
N GLN A 70 -7.07 4.74 4.73
CA GLN A 70 -6.12 3.72 4.25
C GLN A 70 -5.06 4.30 3.31
N ILE A 71 -5.45 5.15 2.36
CA ILE A 71 -4.51 5.84 1.47
C ILE A 71 -3.51 6.68 2.28
N ASN A 72 -4.01 7.49 3.23
CA ASN A 72 -3.17 8.31 4.10
C ASN A 72 -2.22 7.47 4.97
N LYS A 73 -2.67 6.29 5.44
CA LYS A 73 -1.80 5.36 6.18
C LYS A 73 -0.65 4.85 5.31
N ILE A 74 -0.93 4.50 4.05
CA ILE A 74 0.10 4.10 3.08
C ILE A 74 1.06 5.27 2.80
N ASP A 75 0.54 6.47 2.55
CA ASP A 75 1.36 7.65 2.25
C ASP A 75 2.32 7.99 3.41
N ARG A 76 1.83 7.96 4.66
CA ARG A 76 2.66 8.16 5.86
C ARG A 76 3.75 7.10 6.03
N ALA A 77 3.45 5.84 5.69
CA ALA A 77 4.44 4.77 5.76
C ALA A 77 5.54 4.90 4.70
N ILE A 78 5.29 5.63 3.61
CA ILE A 78 6.27 5.90 2.55
C ILE A 78 7.11 7.15 2.85
N GLU A 79 6.56 8.12 3.58
CA GLU A 79 7.22 9.39 3.90
C GLU A 79 8.66 9.25 4.47
N PRO A 80 8.98 8.31 5.38
CA PRO A 80 10.34 8.18 5.90
C PRO A 80 11.31 7.43 4.97
N LEU A 81 10.84 6.79 3.91
CA LEU A 81 11.69 6.02 2.99
C LEU A 81 12.69 6.93 2.28
N ASN A 82 13.84 6.36 1.91
CA ASN A 82 14.82 7.10 1.14
C ASN A 82 14.33 7.36 -0.30
N ASN A 83 14.97 8.32 -0.99
CA ASN A 83 14.53 8.75 -2.32
C ASN A 83 14.54 7.61 -3.36
N LYS A 84 15.51 6.69 -3.30
CA LYS A 84 15.58 5.56 -4.25
C LYS A 84 14.43 4.57 -4.00
N GLN A 85 14.13 4.28 -2.74
CA GLN A 85 13.01 3.42 -2.35
C GLN A 85 11.67 4.04 -2.76
N LYS A 86 11.46 5.33 -2.48
CA LYS A 86 10.27 6.05 -2.95
C LYS A 86 10.11 6.01 -4.46
N GLN A 87 11.21 6.16 -5.20
CA GLN A 87 11.20 6.13 -6.65
C GLN A 87 10.82 4.75 -7.21
N ILE A 88 11.41 3.66 -6.69
CA ILE A 88 11.05 2.31 -7.16
C ILE A 88 9.60 1.97 -6.81
N LEU A 89 9.11 2.30 -5.61
CA LEU A 89 7.71 2.09 -5.23
C LEU A 89 6.75 2.91 -6.11
N THR A 90 7.12 4.15 -6.44
CA THR A 90 6.34 4.99 -7.36
C THR A 90 6.21 4.33 -8.73
N LEU A 91 7.30 3.83 -9.30
CA LEU A 91 7.31 3.21 -10.62
C LEU A 91 6.53 1.87 -10.65
N ILE A 92 6.47 1.15 -9.53
CA ILE A 92 5.77 -0.13 -9.45
C ILE A 92 4.28 0.05 -9.13
N TYR A 93 3.92 0.92 -8.17
CA TYR A 93 2.59 0.92 -7.54
C TYR A 93 1.76 2.19 -7.77
N PHE A 94 2.38 3.37 -7.86
CA PHE A 94 1.63 4.65 -7.82
C PHE A 94 1.40 5.29 -9.18
N LYS A 95 2.03 4.76 -10.22
CA LYS A 95 1.79 5.22 -11.59
C LYS A 95 0.53 4.56 -12.16
N LYS A 96 -0.17 5.31 -13.02
CA LYS A 96 -1.39 4.84 -13.72
C LYS A 96 -1.15 3.50 -14.46
N TYR A 97 0.04 3.33 -15.02
CA TYR A 97 0.49 2.12 -15.70
C TYR A 97 1.66 1.51 -14.93
N ARG A 98 1.66 0.18 -14.83
CA ARG A 98 2.77 -0.57 -14.22
C ARG A 98 3.92 -0.64 -15.20
N TYR A 99 5.07 -0.12 -14.82
CA TYR A 99 6.29 -0.26 -15.61
C TYR A 99 6.82 -1.70 -15.51
N SER A 100 7.35 -2.23 -16.61
CA SER A 100 8.04 -3.52 -16.57
C SER A 100 9.37 -3.38 -15.82
N GLU A 101 9.85 -4.47 -15.24
CA GLU A 101 11.15 -4.52 -14.56
C GLU A 101 12.27 -3.95 -15.44
N TYR A 102 12.31 -4.34 -16.72
CA TYR A 102 13.29 -3.84 -17.67
C TYR A 102 13.30 -2.31 -17.76
N VAL A 103 12.13 -1.68 -17.86
CA VAL A 103 12.01 -0.22 -17.95
C VAL A 103 12.41 0.45 -16.64
N ILE A 104 12.03 -0.13 -15.50
CA ILE A 104 12.40 0.40 -14.18
C ILE A 104 13.91 0.37 -14.00
N ARG A 105 14.55 -0.75 -14.36
CA ARG A 105 15.99 -0.94 -14.31
C ARG A 105 16.74 0.06 -15.17
N ASP A 106 16.26 0.30 -16.39
CA ASP A 106 16.84 1.29 -17.30
C ASP A 106 16.71 2.72 -16.73
N VAL A 107 15.50 3.12 -16.35
CA VAL A 107 15.21 4.47 -15.80
C VAL A 107 16.00 4.74 -14.52
N MET A 108 16.15 3.75 -13.65
CA MET A 108 16.87 3.87 -12.38
C MET A 108 18.37 3.53 -12.49
N LYS A 109 18.86 3.15 -13.68
CA LYS A 109 20.23 2.73 -13.96
C LYS A 109 20.73 1.62 -13.02
N LEU A 110 19.90 0.60 -12.80
CA LEU A 110 20.17 -0.51 -11.89
C LEU A 110 20.82 -1.69 -12.62
N LYS A 111 21.87 -2.26 -12.01
CA LYS A 111 22.51 -3.49 -12.49
C LYS A 111 21.65 -4.73 -12.20
N ASP A 112 22.06 -5.88 -12.74
CA ASP A 112 21.43 -7.17 -12.42
C ASP A 112 21.47 -7.42 -10.90
N GLY A 113 20.34 -7.85 -10.34
CA GLY A 113 20.17 -8.10 -8.90
C GLY A 113 19.91 -6.85 -8.06
N GLU A 114 20.45 -5.68 -8.42
CA GLU A 114 20.22 -4.42 -7.67
C GLU A 114 18.74 -4.02 -7.63
N TYR A 115 17.99 -4.35 -8.69
CA TYR A 115 16.54 -4.16 -8.72
C TYR A 115 15.82 -4.94 -7.61
N VAL A 116 16.13 -6.23 -7.49
CA VAL A 116 15.46 -7.11 -6.53
C VAL A 116 15.78 -6.67 -5.10
N TYR A 117 17.06 -6.39 -4.81
CA TYR A 117 17.46 -5.90 -3.49
C TYR A 117 16.81 -4.56 -3.14
N LEU A 118 16.83 -3.59 -4.07
CA LEU A 118 16.22 -2.29 -3.81
C LEU A 118 14.71 -2.40 -3.62
N TRP A 119 14.05 -3.29 -4.35
CA TRP A 119 12.61 -3.52 -4.21
C TRP A 119 12.27 -4.20 -2.89
N ASP A 120 12.97 -5.27 -2.52
CA ASP A 120 12.78 -5.97 -1.25
C ASP A 120 13.06 -5.05 -0.06
N ASP A 121 14.15 -4.27 -0.09
CA ASP A 121 14.48 -3.31 0.96
C ASP A 121 13.42 -2.21 1.07
N ALA A 122 12.89 -1.71 -0.06
CA ALA A 122 11.81 -0.73 -0.05
C ALA A 122 10.51 -1.29 0.57
N LEU A 123 10.18 -2.55 0.27
CA LEU A 123 9.00 -3.22 0.83
C LEU A 123 9.16 -3.51 2.32
N LEU A 124 10.35 -3.89 2.76
CA LEU A 124 10.65 -4.12 4.17
C LEU A 124 10.58 -2.83 4.98
N ASP A 125 11.21 -1.75 4.50
CA ASP A 125 11.16 -0.45 5.16
C ASP A 125 9.75 0.13 5.16
N PHE A 126 8.98 -0.04 4.08
CA PHE A 126 7.55 0.29 4.09
C PHE A 126 6.80 -0.50 5.17
N ALA A 127 7.00 -1.82 5.25
CA ALA A 127 6.33 -2.67 6.23
C ALA A 127 6.61 -2.22 7.67
N ASN A 128 7.86 -1.89 7.97
CA ASN A 128 8.30 -1.39 9.28
C ASN A 128 7.62 -0.07 9.67
N ASN A 129 7.22 0.74 8.69
CA ASN A 129 6.52 2.01 8.94
C ASN A 129 4.98 1.87 8.87
N TYR A 130 4.46 0.81 8.26
CA TYR A 130 3.02 0.61 8.04
C TYR A 130 2.35 -0.26 9.12
N TYR A 131 3.06 -1.30 9.58
CA TYR A 131 2.56 -2.28 10.53
C TYR A 131 3.02 -1.96 11.95
N ASP A 132 2.19 -2.32 12.93
CA ASP A 132 2.59 -2.31 14.32
C ASP A 132 3.59 -3.44 14.62
N LYS A 133 4.24 -3.31 15.78
CA LYS A 133 5.25 -4.27 16.22
C LYS A 133 4.68 -5.68 16.34
N ASP A 134 3.46 -5.84 16.83
CA ASP A 134 2.84 -7.16 17.02
C ASP A 134 2.56 -7.85 15.68
N THR A 135 2.16 -7.11 14.66
CA THR A 135 1.96 -7.61 13.29
C THR A 135 3.29 -8.03 12.68
N ILE A 136 4.34 -7.23 12.87
CA ILE A 136 5.70 -7.54 12.41
C ILE A 136 6.20 -8.81 13.13
N ASP A 137 6.10 -8.85 14.45
CA ASP A 137 6.48 -9.99 15.29
C ASP A 137 5.69 -11.25 14.89
N SER A 138 4.38 -11.15 14.58
CA SER A 138 3.59 -12.30 14.11
C SER A 138 4.11 -12.90 12.80
N CYS A 139 4.67 -12.09 11.90
CA CYS A 139 5.27 -12.59 10.66
C CYS A 139 6.59 -13.34 10.94
N TYR A 140 7.24 -13.08 12.08
CA TYR A 140 8.36 -13.85 12.59
C TYR A 140 7.91 -15.09 13.40
N PHE A 141 6.70 -15.08 13.99
CA PHE A 141 6.17 -16.13 14.87
C PHE A 141 5.24 -17.17 14.21
N GLU A 142 4.71 -16.95 13.00
CA GLU A 142 3.87 -17.91 12.23
C GLU A 142 4.57 -19.27 11.95
N ARG A 143 5.80 -19.46 12.45
CA ARG A 143 6.58 -20.70 12.50
C ARG A 143 6.11 -21.74 13.52
N ILE A 144 5.63 -21.38 14.72
CA ILE A 144 5.53 -22.37 15.82
C ILE A 144 4.45 -23.44 15.59
N LYS A 145 3.54 -23.26 14.63
CA LYS A 145 2.45 -24.23 14.36
C LYS A 145 2.74 -25.28 13.29
N PHE A 146 3.89 -25.23 12.62
CA PHE A 146 4.21 -26.15 11.51
C PHE A 146 5.50 -26.96 11.73
N ASP A 147 6.15 -26.81 12.89
CA ASP A 147 7.34 -27.57 13.30
C ASP A 147 7.01 -28.69 14.34
N ASP A 148 5.73 -29.04 14.56
CA ASP A 148 5.28 -30.21 15.34
C ASP A 148 4.96 -31.43 14.45
#